data_AF-A0A6A4HLH4-F1
#
_entry.id   AF-A0A6A4HLH4-F1
#
_cell.length_a   1.000
_cell.length_b   1.000
_cell.length_c   1.000
_cell.angle_alpha   90.00
_cell.angle_beta   90.00
_cell.angle_gamma   90.00
#
_symmetry.space_group_name_H-M   'P 1'
#
loop_
_entity.id
_entity.type
_entity.pdbx_description
1 polymer ?
#
loop_
_entity_poly.entity_id
_entity_poly.type
_entity_poly.pdbx_seq_one_letter_code
_entity_poly.pdbx_strand_id
1 'polypeptide(L)'
;MDNEIVAQLQENIITYSIGGILYGLYVVGALIATYLLLQQGIRHSLARSVLFTLNLIMFIGQTGNLVATIVSELKILQSLGETPYDPTVALEHWEVAIVIFPRINYFLSDAIVVWRAWILYEDRLYLRVLLAFCLISSFIGISLDSVFILKEAFSNDEGETNTLTNIRTAMPVMLLFTNLVATSIIAMKIWHYRRTIRIDLGNERASSVERILLLLLESGLVYCACWIVSIIGLTPGALSFTGTNVLSTMLPHLTATYPTLIIILVAVQKSYSEPSFGSIVGSALEFSSTPPEKSSTIQGPSFRVPRSESELESQDDSISAELPVQFSSTTSCSQPAGDAILSGGGISQSSRHSLAPHTSV
;
A
#
# COMPACT_ATOMS: atom_id res chain seq x y z
N MET A 1 17.63 -31.44 -33.79
CA MET A 1 18.36 -30.19 -34.10
C MET A 1 17.48 -29.18 -34.83
N ASP A 2 17.50 -29.00 -36.16
CA ASP A 2 16.83 -27.84 -36.80
C ASP A 2 15.32 -27.73 -36.48
N ASN A 3 14.55 -28.81 -36.62
CA ASN A 3 13.11 -28.84 -36.30
C ASN A 3 12.81 -28.59 -34.80
N GLU A 4 13.75 -28.92 -33.93
CA GLU A 4 13.64 -28.82 -32.47
C GLU A 4 13.95 -27.40 -32.00
N ILE A 5 14.98 -26.78 -32.58
CA ILE A 5 15.27 -25.34 -32.42
C ILE A 5 14.10 -24.49 -32.93
N VAL A 6 13.51 -24.85 -34.08
CA VAL A 6 12.32 -24.16 -34.61
C VAL A 6 11.11 -24.32 -33.70
N ALA A 7 10.87 -25.50 -33.13
CA ALA A 7 9.79 -25.72 -32.16
C ALA A 7 9.98 -24.89 -30.88
N GLN A 8 11.21 -24.86 -30.33
CA GLN A 8 11.54 -24.05 -29.15
C GLN A 8 11.37 -22.55 -29.43
N LEU A 9 11.82 -22.07 -30.60
CA LEU A 9 11.61 -20.68 -31.02
C LEU A 9 10.12 -20.32 -31.11
N GLN A 10 9.28 -21.21 -31.64
CA GLN A 10 7.83 -21.00 -31.68
C GLN A 10 7.22 -20.92 -30.28
N GLU A 11 7.64 -21.79 -29.35
CA GLU A 11 7.19 -21.75 -27.95
C GLU A 11 7.60 -20.43 -27.26
N ASN A 12 8.86 -20.03 -27.38
CA ASN A 12 9.37 -18.78 -26.80
C ASN A 12 8.62 -17.56 -27.37
N ILE A 13 8.43 -17.49 -28.69
CA ILE A 13 7.69 -16.39 -29.34
C ILE A 13 6.26 -16.28 -28.81
N ILE A 14 5.53 -17.40 -28.67
CA ILE A 14 4.17 -17.41 -28.12
C ILE A 14 4.20 -16.91 -26.67
N THR A 15 5.10 -17.46 -25.85
CA THR A 15 5.24 -17.14 -24.43
C THR A 15 5.49 -15.65 -24.19
N TYR A 16 6.49 -15.07 -24.88
CA TYR A 16 6.81 -13.64 -24.74
C TYR A 16 5.77 -12.72 -25.39
N SER A 17 5.05 -13.16 -26.44
CA SER A 17 3.95 -12.38 -27.01
C SER A 17 2.81 -12.18 -26.01
N ILE A 18 2.40 -13.23 -25.29
CA ILE A 18 1.37 -13.12 -24.25
C ILE A 18 1.89 -12.28 -23.07
N GLY A 19 3.17 -12.45 -22.69
CA GLY A 19 3.82 -11.66 -21.64
C GLY A 19 3.83 -10.16 -21.95
N GLY A 20 4.23 -9.79 -23.17
CA GLY A 20 4.21 -8.41 -23.67
C GLY A 20 2.82 -7.78 -23.69
N ILE A 21 1.77 -8.57 -23.99
CA ILE A 21 0.37 -8.10 -23.92
C ILE A 21 -0.03 -7.80 -22.46
N LEU A 22 0.28 -8.69 -21.52
CA LEU A 22 0.00 -8.45 -20.09
C LEU A 22 0.82 -7.28 -19.54
N TYR A 23 2.08 -7.13 -19.94
CA TYR A 23 2.89 -5.97 -19.59
C TYR A 23 2.29 -4.68 -20.16
N GLY A 24 1.80 -4.68 -21.41
CA GLY A 24 1.10 -3.53 -22.00
C GLY A 24 -0.15 -3.11 -21.20
N LEU A 25 -0.95 -4.10 -20.78
CA LEU A 25 -2.11 -3.87 -19.90
C LEU A 25 -1.67 -3.28 -18.54
N TYR A 26 -0.61 -3.82 -17.94
CA TYR A 26 -0.01 -3.32 -16.71
C TYR A 26 0.45 -1.86 -16.85
N VAL A 27 1.17 -1.51 -17.93
CA VAL A 27 1.64 -0.14 -18.21
C VAL A 27 0.47 0.84 -18.29
N VAL A 28 -0.60 0.50 -19.01
CA VAL A 28 -1.80 1.33 -19.10
C VAL A 28 -2.41 1.56 -17.70
N GLY A 29 -2.53 0.50 -16.89
CA GLY A 29 -2.95 0.61 -15.50
C GLY A 29 -2.04 1.52 -14.67
N ALA A 30 -0.71 1.34 -14.76
CA ALA A 30 0.27 2.10 -13.99
C ALA A 30 0.26 3.60 -14.35
N LEU A 31 0.02 3.93 -15.62
CA LEU A 31 -0.17 5.30 -16.10
C LEU A 31 -1.48 5.92 -15.59
N ILE A 32 -2.59 5.18 -15.62
CA ILE A 32 -3.88 5.64 -15.06
C ILE A 32 -3.76 5.89 -13.55
N ALA A 33 -3.15 4.95 -12.81
CA ALA A 33 -2.88 5.10 -11.38
C ALA A 33 -2.04 6.35 -11.09
N THR A 34 -0.96 6.55 -11.85
CA THR A 34 -0.06 7.71 -11.77
C THR A 34 -0.82 9.01 -12.03
N TYR A 35 -1.60 9.08 -13.11
CA TYR A 35 -2.40 10.25 -13.49
C TYR A 35 -3.40 10.64 -12.39
N LEU A 36 -4.17 9.66 -11.88
CA LEU A 36 -5.15 9.90 -10.81
C LEU A 36 -4.50 10.36 -9.50
N LEU A 37 -3.37 9.75 -9.10
CA LEU A 37 -2.64 10.17 -7.90
C LEU A 37 -2.04 11.58 -8.02
N LEU A 38 -1.57 11.95 -9.21
CA LEU A 38 -1.07 13.31 -9.49
C LEU A 38 -2.20 14.35 -9.46
N GLN A 39 -3.34 14.07 -10.11
CA GLN A 39 -4.51 14.97 -10.09
C GLN A 39 -5.03 15.22 -8.67
N GLN A 40 -4.95 14.24 -7.77
CA GLN A 40 -5.39 14.36 -6.39
C GLN A 40 -4.39 15.05 -5.45
N GLY A 41 -3.25 15.50 -5.96
CA GLY A 41 -2.23 16.19 -5.17
C GLY A 41 -1.51 15.27 -4.18
N ILE A 42 -0.41 14.66 -4.65
CA ILE A 42 0.45 13.75 -3.86
C ILE A 42 0.98 14.36 -2.55
N ARG A 43 1.18 15.69 -2.50
CA ARG A 43 1.77 16.39 -1.34
C ARG A 43 0.81 16.58 -0.16
N HIS A 44 -0.50 16.40 -0.35
CA HIS A 44 -1.50 16.64 0.71
C HIS A 44 -1.78 15.43 1.60
N SER A 45 -1.23 14.25 1.30
CA SER A 45 -1.47 13.04 2.11
C SER A 45 -0.30 12.07 2.02
N LEU A 46 0.25 11.68 3.18
CA LEU A 46 1.32 10.69 3.28
C LEU A 46 0.94 9.38 2.59
N ALA A 47 -0.31 8.91 2.74
CA ALA A 47 -0.81 7.70 2.09
C ALA A 47 -0.78 7.81 0.55
N ARG A 48 -1.12 8.97 -0.03
CA ARG A 48 -1.02 9.19 -1.49
C ARG A 48 0.44 9.16 -1.96
N SER A 49 1.32 9.83 -1.23
CA SER A 49 2.76 9.84 -1.54
C SER A 49 3.38 8.44 -1.47
N VAL A 50 3.00 7.64 -0.47
CA VAL A 50 3.41 6.23 -0.34
C VAL A 50 2.86 5.40 -1.50
N LEU A 51 1.56 5.46 -1.82
CA LEU A 51 0.99 4.69 -2.94
C LEU A 51 1.60 5.08 -4.30
N PHE A 52 1.87 6.36 -4.52
CA PHE A 52 2.58 6.84 -5.71
C PHE A 52 4.00 6.26 -5.79
N THR A 53 4.74 6.30 -4.68
CA THR A 53 6.10 5.76 -4.58
C THR A 53 6.12 4.25 -4.83
N LEU A 54 5.17 3.52 -4.25
CA LEU A 54 5.01 2.07 -4.47
C LEU A 54 4.68 1.76 -5.93
N ASN A 55 3.72 2.46 -6.55
CA ASN A 55 3.40 2.29 -7.97
C ASN A 55 4.60 2.56 -8.87
N LEU A 56 5.41 3.58 -8.56
CA LEU A 56 6.62 3.91 -9.32
C LEU A 56 7.72 2.85 -9.15
N ILE A 57 7.99 2.38 -7.93
CA ILE A 57 8.97 1.30 -7.68
C ILE A 57 8.54 0.02 -8.41
N MET A 58 7.24 -0.32 -8.35
CA MET A 58 6.72 -1.50 -9.04
C MET A 58 6.81 -1.39 -10.56
N PHE A 59 6.53 -0.20 -11.11
CA PHE A 59 6.66 0.06 -12.54
C PHE A 59 8.12 -0.07 -13.02
N ILE A 60 9.07 0.48 -12.25
CA ILE A 60 10.51 0.32 -12.53
C ILE A 60 10.90 -1.16 -12.44
N GLY A 61 10.45 -1.90 -11.43
CA GLY A 61 10.72 -3.32 -11.28
C GLY A 61 10.16 -4.17 -12.44
N GLN A 62 8.91 -3.95 -12.83
CA GLN A 62 8.31 -4.66 -13.98
C GLN A 62 9.02 -4.35 -15.30
N THR A 63 9.39 -3.09 -15.52
CA THR A 63 10.16 -2.67 -16.70
C THR A 63 11.56 -3.30 -16.70
N GLY A 64 12.23 -3.32 -15.54
CA GLY A 64 13.53 -3.96 -15.35
C GLY A 64 13.49 -5.46 -15.60
N ASN A 65 12.45 -6.15 -15.12
CA ASN A 65 12.23 -7.57 -15.40
C ASN A 65 12.08 -7.84 -16.90
N LEU A 66 11.21 -7.08 -17.59
CA LEU A 66 11.00 -7.24 -19.04
C LEU A 66 12.30 -7.01 -19.83
N VAL A 67 13.07 -5.96 -19.50
CA VAL A 67 14.36 -5.68 -20.13
C VAL A 67 15.34 -6.82 -19.88
N ALA A 68 15.44 -7.33 -18.65
CA ALA A 68 16.33 -8.44 -18.31
C ALA A 68 15.98 -9.71 -19.09
N THR A 69 14.70 -10.10 -19.15
CA THR A 69 14.23 -11.23 -19.95
C THR A 69 14.56 -11.06 -21.44
N ILE A 70 14.28 -9.90 -22.04
CA ILE A 70 14.59 -9.64 -23.45
C ILE A 70 16.10 -9.73 -23.73
N VAL A 71 16.95 -9.18 -22.85
CA VAL A 71 18.40 -9.22 -23.05
C VAL A 71 18.95 -10.64 -22.88
N SER A 72 18.48 -11.41 -21.90
CA SER A 72 18.86 -12.82 -21.74
C SER A 72 18.50 -13.66 -22.99
N GLU A 73 17.27 -13.52 -23.49
CA GLU A 73 16.84 -14.24 -24.71
C GLU A 73 17.67 -13.85 -25.94
N LEU A 74 17.94 -12.55 -26.14
CA LEU A 74 18.81 -12.10 -27.23
C LEU A 74 20.25 -12.67 -27.11
N LYS A 75 20.72 -12.91 -25.89
CA LYS A 75 22.05 -13.52 -25.63
C LYS A 75 22.06 -15.01 -25.92
N ILE A 76 20.99 -15.73 -25.56
CA ILE A 76 20.79 -17.14 -25.93
C ILE A 76 20.72 -17.28 -27.46
N LEU A 77 19.92 -16.44 -28.14
CA LEU A 77 19.82 -16.43 -29.60
C LEU A 77 21.17 -16.14 -30.30
N GLN A 78 22.01 -15.28 -29.73
CA GLN A 78 23.36 -15.02 -30.25
C GLN A 78 24.26 -16.27 -30.17
N SER A 79 24.20 -17.05 -29.09
CA SER A 79 24.98 -18.30 -28.98
C SER A 79 24.59 -19.41 -29.97
N LEU A 80 23.38 -19.35 -30.54
CA LEU A 80 22.96 -20.26 -31.62
C LEU A 80 23.56 -19.89 -32.99
N GLY A 81 23.93 -18.62 -33.19
CA GLY A 81 24.45 -18.10 -34.46
C GLY A 81 25.98 -17.95 -34.50
N GLU A 82 26.60 -17.59 -33.39
CA GLU A 82 28.05 -17.35 -33.29
C GLU A 82 28.73 -18.44 -32.44
N THR A 83 29.62 -19.21 -33.05
CA THR A 83 30.50 -20.14 -32.33
C THR A 83 31.97 -19.71 -32.46
N PRO A 84 32.75 -19.60 -31.37
CA PRO A 84 32.40 -19.84 -29.97
C PRO A 84 31.96 -18.55 -29.24
N TYR A 85 30.66 -18.25 -29.18
CA TYR A 85 30.11 -17.27 -28.23
C TYR A 85 29.70 -17.99 -26.94
N ASP A 86 30.30 -17.60 -25.80
CA ASP A 86 29.89 -18.07 -24.48
C ASP A 86 28.95 -17.02 -23.83
N PRO A 87 27.66 -17.32 -23.66
CA PRO A 87 26.71 -16.38 -23.08
C PRO A 87 26.74 -16.37 -21.54
N THR A 88 27.39 -17.34 -20.87
CA THR A 88 27.23 -17.59 -19.42
C THR A 88 27.46 -16.35 -18.56
N VAL A 89 28.65 -15.73 -18.63
CA VAL A 89 29.04 -14.53 -17.86
C VAL A 89 28.10 -13.34 -18.13
N ALA A 90 27.53 -13.24 -19.33
CA ALA A 90 26.56 -12.21 -19.65
C ALA A 90 25.19 -12.52 -19.03
N LEU A 91 24.76 -13.78 -19.03
CA LEU A 91 23.49 -14.23 -18.45
C LEU A 91 23.48 -14.11 -16.91
N GLU A 92 24.59 -14.36 -16.20
CA GLU A 92 24.64 -14.29 -14.73
C GLU A 92 24.05 -12.98 -14.17
N HIS A 93 24.38 -11.85 -14.80
CA HIS A 93 23.93 -10.53 -14.37
C HIS A 93 22.43 -10.29 -14.61
N TRP A 94 21.89 -10.83 -15.71
CA TRP A 94 20.47 -10.68 -16.05
C TRP A 94 19.59 -11.70 -15.31
N GLU A 95 20.12 -12.88 -14.98
CA GLU A 95 19.41 -13.87 -14.18
C GLU A 95 19.12 -13.34 -12.76
N VAL A 96 20.10 -12.66 -12.13
CA VAL A 96 19.87 -11.93 -10.86
C VAL A 96 18.70 -10.95 -11.00
N ALA A 97 18.61 -10.22 -12.12
CA ALA A 97 17.55 -9.25 -12.35
C ALA A 97 16.17 -9.91 -12.57
N ILE A 98 16.12 -10.99 -13.37
CA ILE A 98 14.91 -11.81 -13.63
C ILE A 98 14.42 -12.46 -12.33
N VAL A 99 15.32 -12.87 -11.44
CA VAL A 99 14.94 -13.36 -10.12
C VAL A 99 14.40 -12.20 -9.26
N ILE A 100 15.20 -11.16 -9.00
CA ILE A 100 14.92 -10.19 -7.94
C ILE A 100 13.76 -9.23 -8.27
N PHE A 101 13.62 -8.75 -9.51
CA PHE A 101 12.60 -7.73 -9.84
C PHE A 101 11.14 -8.22 -9.61
N PRO A 102 10.73 -9.42 -10.03
CA PRO A 102 9.42 -9.98 -9.67
C PRO A 102 9.23 -10.16 -8.17
N ARG A 103 10.26 -10.59 -7.42
CA ARG A 103 10.14 -10.83 -5.97
C ARG A 103 9.92 -9.55 -5.17
N ILE A 104 10.56 -8.45 -5.57
CA ILE A 104 10.26 -7.12 -5.03
C ILE A 104 8.78 -6.77 -5.29
N ASN A 105 8.30 -6.99 -6.51
CA ASN A 105 6.89 -6.74 -6.86
C ASN A 105 5.90 -7.60 -6.06
N TYR A 106 6.20 -8.89 -5.83
CA TYR A 106 5.38 -9.77 -4.99
C TYR A 106 5.30 -9.26 -3.55
N PHE A 107 6.45 -8.86 -2.98
CA PHE A 107 6.50 -8.31 -1.62
C PHE A 107 5.74 -6.98 -1.50
N LEU A 108 5.88 -6.06 -2.46
CA LEU A 108 5.15 -4.79 -2.44
C LEU A 108 3.65 -4.99 -2.65
N SER A 109 3.24 -5.94 -3.50
CA SER A 109 1.84 -6.33 -3.66
C SER A 109 1.26 -6.82 -2.34
N ASP A 110 1.99 -7.68 -1.62
CA ASP A 110 1.57 -8.23 -0.32
C ASP A 110 1.62 -7.20 0.82
N ALA A 111 2.55 -6.25 0.78
CA ALA A 111 2.56 -5.11 1.70
C ALA A 111 1.32 -4.21 1.52
N ILE A 112 0.89 -3.97 0.27
CA ILE A 112 -0.36 -3.25 -0.04
C ILE A 112 -1.58 -4.07 0.43
N VAL A 113 -1.51 -5.40 0.34
CA VAL A 113 -2.54 -6.33 0.85
C VAL A 113 -2.70 -6.26 2.36
N VAL A 114 -1.59 -6.32 3.08
CA VAL A 114 -1.58 -6.21 4.54
C VAL A 114 -2.01 -4.81 4.98
N TRP A 115 -1.54 -3.76 4.31
CA TRP A 115 -1.90 -2.37 4.60
C TRP A 115 -3.41 -2.11 4.50
N ARG A 116 -4.10 -2.59 3.46
CA ARG A 116 -5.57 -2.40 3.33
C ARG A 116 -6.37 -3.05 4.46
N ALA A 117 -5.90 -4.17 5.03
CA ALA A 117 -6.54 -4.81 6.17
C ALA A 117 -6.18 -4.13 7.50
N TRP A 118 -4.96 -3.61 7.61
CA TRP A 118 -4.43 -2.92 8.79
C TRP A 118 -5.16 -1.62 9.13
N ILE A 119 -5.45 -0.81 8.11
CA ILE A 119 -6.18 0.47 8.27
C ILE A 119 -7.65 0.26 8.67
N LEU A 120 -8.19 -0.96 8.50
CA LEU A 120 -9.59 -1.25 8.73
C LEU A 120 -9.92 -1.60 10.19
N TYR A 121 -8.90 -1.93 10.98
CA TYR A 121 -9.00 -2.30 12.39
C TYR A 121 -7.91 -1.58 13.20
N GLU A 122 -8.23 -0.38 13.70
CA GLU A 122 -7.30 0.39 14.51
C GLU A 122 -7.21 -0.12 15.96
N ASP A 123 -8.36 -0.51 16.55
CA ASP A 123 -8.48 -0.87 17.97
C ASP A 123 -8.16 -2.34 18.30
N ARG A 124 -7.85 -3.19 17.31
CA ARG A 124 -7.72 -4.64 17.48
C ARG A 124 -6.28 -5.12 17.26
N LEU A 125 -5.44 -4.93 18.27
CA LEU A 125 -4.01 -5.25 18.25
C LEU A 125 -3.71 -6.68 17.75
N TYR A 126 -4.48 -7.69 18.16
CA TYR A 126 -4.29 -9.08 17.72
C TYR A 126 -4.33 -9.26 16.19
N LEU A 127 -5.22 -8.54 15.49
CA LEU A 127 -5.29 -8.59 14.02
C LEU A 127 -4.09 -7.93 13.37
N ARG A 128 -3.57 -6.84 13.96
CA ARG A 128 -2.34 -6.17 13.52
C ARG A 128 -1.10 -7.05 13.72
N VAL A 129 -0.97 -7.71 14.87
CA VAL A 129 0.12 -8.67 15.13
C VAL A 129 0.07 -9.84 14.14
N LEU A 130 -1.11 -10.41 13.88
CA LEU A 130 -1.29 -11.46 12.88
C LEU A 130 -0.89 -11.00 11.48
N LEU A 131 -1.34 -9.81 11.06
CA LEU A 131 -0.99 -9.22 9.75
C LEU A 131 0.52 -8.93 9.61
N ALA A 132 1.18 -8.44 10.67
CA ALA A 132 2.63 -8.25 10.68
C ALA A 132 3.39 -9.58 10.57
N PHE A 133 2.94 -10.61 11.30
CA PHE A 133 3.50 -11.95 11.22
C PHE A 133 3.37 -12.55 9.81
N CYS A 134 2.20 -12.41 9.19
CA CYS A 134 1.98 -12.83 7.80
C CYS A 134 2.94 -12.12 6.83
N LEU A 135 3.10 -10.79 6.92
CA LEU A 135 4.02 -10.04 6.06
C LEU A 135 5.49 -10.46 6.23
N ILE A 136 5.90 -10.74 7.48
CA ILE A 136 7.24 -11.28 7.77
C ILE A 136 7.41 -12.68 7.17
N SER A 137 6.40 -13.55 7.26
CA SER A 137 6.41 -14.87 6.61
C SER A 137 6.53 -14.74 5.09
N SER A 138 5.78 -13.85 4.46
CA SER A 138 5.89 -13.58 3.02
C SER A 138 7.30 -13.15 2.63
N PHE A 139 7.91 -12.24 3.41
CA PHE A 139 9.29 -11.80 3.18
C PHE A 139 10.30 -12.94 3.30
N ILE A 140 10.15 -13.82 4.29
CA ILE A 140 11.00 -15.01 4.47
C ILE A 140 10.85 -15.96 3.27
N GLY A 141 9.61 -16.28 2.86
CA GLY A 141 9.36 -17.15 1.70
C GLY A 141 9.96 -16.61 0.41
N ILE A 142 9.79 -15.32 0.14
CA ILE A 142 10.36 -14.62 -1.01
C ILE A 142 11.90 -14.62 -0.98
N SER A 143 12.49 -14.40 0.20
CA SER A 143 13.96 -14.39 0.37
C SER A 143 14.56 -15.78 0.15
N LEU A 144 13.91 -16.82 0.67
CA LEU A 144 14.34 -18.21 0.47
C LEU A 144 14.24 -18.60 -1.01
N ASP A 145 13.10 -18.37 -1.67
CA ASP A 145 12.91 -18.63 -3.11
C ASP A 145 14.01 -17.97 -3.96
N SER A 146 14.29 -16.69 -3.70
CA SER A 146 15.34 -15.93 -4.41
C SER A 146 16.73 -16.53 -4.23
N VAL A 147 17.10 -16.92 -3.00
CA VAL A 147 18.42 -17.51 -2.70
C VAL A 147 18.56 -18.90 -3.31
N PHE A 148 17.50 -19.73 -3.27
CA PHE A 148 17.56 -21.09 -3.80
C PHE A 148 17.63 -21.11 -5.33
N ILE A 149 16.82 -20.31 -6.03
CA ILE A 149 16.88 -20.20 -7.50
C ILE A 149 18.23 -19.64 -7.94
N LEU A 150 18.75 -18.62 -7.27
CA LEU A 150 20.05 -18.06 -7.64
C LEU A 150 21.22 -19.02 -7.35
N LYS A 151 21.12 -19.82 -6.28
CA LYS A 151 22.10 -20.88 -6.02
C LYS A 151 22.05 -21.94 -7.12
N GLU A 152 20.86 -22.38 -7.54
CA GLU A 152 20.67 -23.35 -8.62
C GLU A 152 21.24 -22.83 -9.95
N ALA A 153 20.96 -21.58 -10.31
CA ALA A 153 21.47 -20.95 -11.54
C ALA A 153 23.01 -20.87 -11.61
N PHE A 154 23.71 -20.86 -10.47
CA PHE A 154 25.17 -20.74 -10.39
C PHE A 154 25.89 -22.01 -9.88
N SER A 155 25.17 -23.07 -9.54
CA SER A 155 25.76 -24.33 -9.06
C SER A 155 25.56 -25.42 -10.09
N ASN A 156 26.65 -26.00 -10.60
CA ASN A 156 26.64 -27.21 -11.44
C ASN A 156 26.28 -28.49 -10.63
N ASP A 157 25.53 -28.34 -9.54
CA ASP A 157 25.21 -29.39 -8.59
C ASP A 157 23.74 -29.78 -8.82
N GLU A 158 23.51 -30.97 -9.39
CA GLU A 158 22.17 -31.53 -9.63
C GLU A 158 21.52 -31.90 -8.28
N GLY A 159 21.10 -30.88 -7.55
CA GLY A 159 20.47 -30.99 -6.25
C GLY A 159 19.16 -31.79 -6.31
N GLU A 160 18.89 -32.51 -5.23
CA GLU A 160 17.71 -33.38 -5.08
C GLU A 160 16.40 -32.65 -5.44
N THR A 161 15.83 -33.00 -6.59
CA THR A 161 14.73 -32.28 -7.26
C THR A 161 13.47 -32.11 -6.39
N ASN A 162 13.25 -33.04 -5.46
CA ASN A 162 12.16 -32.99 -4.49
C ASN A 162 12.30 -31.82 -3.50
N THR A 163 13.51 -31.59 -2.99
CA THR A 163 13.81 -30.51 -2.03
C THR A 163 13.61 -29.14 -2.69
N LEU A 164 14.04 -29.00 -3.94
CA LEU A 164 13.84 -27.78 -4.72
C LEU A 164 12.35 -27.48 -4.98
N THR A 165 11.57 -28.49 -5.35
CA THR A 165 10.12 -28.34 -5.62
C THR A 165 9.35 -27.92 -4.36
N ASN A 166 9.71 -28.49 -3.20
CA ASN A 166 9.11 -28.11 -1.91
C ASN A 166 9.42 -26.66 -1.51
N ILE A 167 10.60 -26.14 -1.87
CA ILE A 167 11.00 -24.75 -1.58
C ILE A 167 10.32 -23.77 -2.55
N ARG A 168 10.32 -24.07 -3.86
CA ARG A 168 9.64 -23.25 -4.89
C ARG A 168 8.13 -23.11 -4.63
N THR A 169 7.50 -24.11 -4.02
CA THR A 169 6.08 -24.05 -3.62
C THR A 169 5.85 -23.31 -2.29
N ALA A 170 6.86 -23.13 -1.44
CA ALA A 170 6.72 -22.44 -0.16
C ALA A 170 6.40 -20.94 -0.31
N MET A 171 7.07 -20.24 -1.24
CA MET A 171 6.80 -18.82 -1.54
C MET A 171 5.31 -18.57 -1.91
N PRO A 172 4.74 -19.17 -2.98
CA PRO A 172 3.36 -18.91 -3.38
C PRO A 172 2.35 -19.36 -2.32
N VAL A 173 2.64 -20.39 -1.52
CA VAL A 173 1.81 -20.77 -0.36
C VAL A 173 1.80 -19.69 0.73
N MET A 174 2.95 -19.10 1.07
CA MET A 174 3.01 -18.02 2.06
C MET A 174 2.29 -16.75 1.58
N LEU A 175 2.48 -16.36 0.32
CA LEU A 175 1.79 -15.22 -0.31
C LEU A 175 0.26 -15.45 -0.41
N LEU A 176 -0.17 -16.67 -0.77
CA LEU A 176 -1.57 -17.06 -0.75
C LEU A 176 -2.15 -16.97 0.67
N PHE A 177 -1.44 -17.47 1.68
CA PHE A 177 -1.87 -17.43 3.07
C PHE A 177 -2.04 -15.99 3.58
N THR A 178 -1.04 -15.12 3.38
CA THR A 178 -1.13 -13.72 3.81
C THR A 178 -2.30 -12.99 3.16
N ASN A 179 -2.52 -13.19 1.85
CA ASN A 179 -3.66 -12.59 1.16
C ASN A 179 -5.01 -13.19 1.58
N LEU A 180 -5.10 -14.49 1.84
CA LEU A 180 -6.32 -15.12 2.40
C LEU A 180 -6.65 -14.55 3.79
N VAL A 181 -5.66 -14.37 4.67
CA VAL A 181 -5.85 -13.78 6.01
C VAL A 181 -6.32 -12.33 5.89
N ALA A 182 -5.63 -11.49 5.11
CA ALA A 182 -6.01 -10.09 4.91
C ALA A 182 -7.41 -9.93 4.27
N THR A 183 -7.72 -10.76 3.27
CA THR A 183 -9.02 -10.77 2.57
C THR A 183 -10.14 -11.28 3.49
N SER A 184 -9.86 -12.26 4.36
CA SER A 184 -10.81 -12.73 5.38
C SER A 184 -11.09 -11.68 6.45
N ILE A 185 -10.08 -10.90 6.87
CA ILE A 185 -10.26 -9.77 7.80
C ILE A 185 -11.19 -8.70 7.18
N ILE A 186 -11.03 -8.41 5.89
CA ILE A 186 -11.91 -7.49 5.16
C ILE A 186 -13.33 -8.06 5.03
N ALA A 187 -13.47 -9.36 4.72
CA ALA A 187 -14.77 -10.04 4.67
C ALA A 187 -15.52 -9.96 6.02
N MET A 188 -14.82 -10.18 7.14
CA MET A 188 -15.38 -10.04 8.48
C MET A 188 -15.85 -8.61 8.77
N LYS A 189 -15.13 -7.58 8.31
CA LYS A 189 -15.58 -6.19 8.42
C LYS A 189 -16.84 -5.93 7.61
N ILE A 190 -16.91 -6.40 6.36
CA ILE A 190 -18.12 -6.27 5.50
C ILE A 190 -19.32 -6.90 6.18
N TRP A 191 -19.15 -8.10 6.75
CA TRP A 191 -20.21 -8.80 7.46
C TRP A 191 -20.71 -8.00 8.68
N HIS A 192 -19.80 -7.52 9.51
CA HIS A 192 -20.15 -6.66 10.66
C HIS A 192 -20.80 -5.35 10.21
N TYR A 193 -20.31 -4.74 9.13
CA TYR A 193 -20.87 -3.51 8.57
C TYR A 193 -22.33 -3.70 8.11
N ARG A 194 -22.58 -4.74 7.31
CA ARG A 194 -23.92 -5.11 6.84
C ARG A 194 -24.89 -5.43 7.97
N ARG A 195 -24.42 -6.11 9.03
CA ARG A 195 -25.26 -6.56 10.15
C ARG A 195 -25.58 -5.44 11.14
N THR A 196 -24.62 -4.58 11.43
CA THR A 196 -24.72 -3.60 12.54
C THR A 196 -25.00 -2.19 12.05
N ILE A 197 -24.40 -1.76 10.93
CA ILE A 197 -24.36 -0.33 10.55
C ILE A 197 -25.44 0.04 9.54
N ARG A 198 -25.95 -0.92 8.75
CA ARG A 198 -27.04 -0.69 7.78
C ARG A 198 -28.38 -0.28 8.43
N ILE A 199 -28.51 -0.42 9.74
CA ILE A 199 -29.69 -0.01 10.51
C ILE A 199 -29.62 1.47 10.90
N ASP A 200 -28.42 2.00 11.18
CA ASP A 200 -28.24 3.32 11.82
C ASP A 200 -27.66 4.42 10.89
N LEU A 201 -26.97 4.06 9.80
CA LEU A 201 -26.44 5.04 8.84
C LEU A 201 -27.27 5.13 7.57
N GLY A 202 -27.67 6.36 7.22
CA GLY A 202 -28.47 6.66 6.03
C GLY A 202 -27.93 6.05 4.73
N ASN A 203 -28.85 5.60 3.89
CA ASN A 203 -28.65 4.61 2.83
C ASN A 203 -27.49 4.89 1.85
N GLU A 204 -27.21 6.16 1.52
CA GLU A 204 -26.23 6.53 0.48
C GLU A 204 -24.76 6.41 0.93
N ARG A 205 -24.38 7.00 2.07
CA ARG A 205 -23.01 6.87 2.59
C ARG A 205 -22.68 5.42 2.97
N ALA A 206 -23.68 4.69 3.46
CA ALA A 206 -23.53 3.28 3.80
C ALA A 206 -23.25 2.42 2.56
N SER A 207 -23.99 2.66 1.47
CA SER A 207 -23.78 1.97 0.18
C SER A 207 -22.38 2.21 -0.39
N SER A 208 -21.88 3.44 -0.31
CA SER A 208 -20.54 3.79 -0.82
C SER A 208 -19.42 2.99 -0.14
N VAL A 209 -19.36 3.01 1.20
CA VAL A 209 -18.32 2.28 1.97
C VAL A 209 -18.41 0.77 1.75
N GLU A 210 -19.62 0.21 1.71
CA GLU A 210 -19.84 -1.20 1.41
C GLU A 210 -19.28 -1.58 0.03
N ARG A 211 -19.52 -0.74 -0.99
CA ARG A 211 -19.00 -0.94 -2.35
C ARG A 211 -17.46 -0.91 -2.40
N ILE A 212 -16.80 -0.05 -1.61
CA ILE A 212 -15.33 -0.05 -1.48
C ILE A 212 -14.85 -1.42 -0.98
N LEU A 213 -15.39 -1.85 0.16
CA LEU A 213 -14.94 -3.07 0.81
C LEU A 213 -15.21 -4.32 -0.04
N LEU A 214 -16.34 -4.38 -0.74
CA LEU A 214 -16.65 -5.46 -1.69
C LEU A 214 -15.65 -5.52 -2.85
N LEU A 215 -15.27 -4.39 -3.43
CA LEU A 215 -14.29 -4.35 -4.53
C LEU A 215 -12.87 -4.70 -4.04
N LEU A 216 -12.52 -4.36 -2.79
CA LEU A 216 -11.29 -4.83 -2.13
C LEU A 216 -11.31 -6.35 -1.83
N LEU A 217 -12.49 -6.91 -1.53
CA LEU A 217 -12.68 -8.36 -1.33
C LEU A 217 -12.54 -9.12 -2.66
N GLU A 218 -13.28 -8.71 -3.68
CA GLU A 218 -13.31 -9.32 -5.01
C GLU A 218 -11.92 -9.35 -5.65
N SER A 219 -11.23 -8.22 -5.65
CA SER A 219 -9.86 -8.12 -6.15
C SER A 219 -8.87 -8.94 -5.32
N GLY A 220 -9.05 -9.02 -3.98
CA GLY A 220 -8.27 -9.92 -3.12
C GLY A 220 -8.43 -11.39 -3.49
N LEU A 221 -9.63 -11.84 -3.85
CA LEU A 221 -9.88 -13.20 -4.33
C LEU A 221 -9.20 -13.49 -5.67
N VAL A 222 -9.15 -12.51 -6.60
CA VAL A 222 -8.39 -12.66 -7.85
C VAL A 222 -6.90 -12.88 -7.58
N TYR A 223 -6.30 -12.13 -6.65
CA TYR A 223 -4.89 -12.33 -6.27
C TYR A 223 -4.65 -13.69 -5.60
N CYS A 224 -5.61 -14.21 -4.80
CA CYS A 224 -5.56 -15.60 -4.33
C CYS A 224 -5.59 -16.62 -5.48
N ALA A 225 -6.45 -16.41 -6.48
CA ALA A 225 -6.54 -17.31 -7.63
C ALA A 225 -5.24 -17.37 -8.43
N CYS A 226 -4.53 -16.25 -8.62
CA CYS A 226 -3.21 -16.23 -9.24
C CYS A 226 -2.21 -17.14 -8.52
N TRP A 227 -2.16 -17.10 -7.18
CA TRP A 227 -1.25 -17.96 -6.40
C TRP A 227 -1.68 -19.44 -6.40
N ILE A 228 -2.98 -19.73 -6.40
CA ILE A 228 -3.49 -21.11 -6.54
C ILE A 228 -3.07 -21.69 -7.89
N VAL A 229 -3.21 -20.94 -8.99
CA VAL A 229 -2.75 -21.36 -10.32
C VAL A 229 -1.22 -21.56 -10.34
N SER A 230 -0.46 -20.69 -9.68
CA SER A 230 0.99 -20.86 -9.50
C SER A 230 1.36 -22.16 -8.77
N ILE A 231 0.67 -22.52 -7.69
CA ILE A 231 0.90 -23.76 -6.95
C ILE A 231 0.56 -25.00 -7.81
N ILE A 232 -0.55 -24.94 -8.55
CA ILE A 232 -0.93 -26.01 -9.50
C ILE A 232 0.15 -26.16 -10.57
N GLY A 233 0.64 -25.06 -11.15
CA GLY A 233 1.67 -25.11 -12.18
C GLY A 233 3.05 -25.58 -11.70
N LEU A 234 3.36 -25.45 -10.40
CA LEU A 234 4.56 -26.02 -9.79
C LEU A 234 4.40 -27.51 -9.41
N THR A 235 3.20 -28.08 -9.54
CA THR A 235 2.96 -29.50 -9.24
C THR A 235 3.46 -30.38 -10.41
N PRO A 236 4.38 -31.33 -10.19
CA PRO A 236 4.91 -32.17 -11.27
C PRO A 236 3.80 -32.88 -12.07
N GLY A 237 3.80 -32.69 -13.39
CA GLY A 237 2.83 -33.29 -14.32
C GLY A 237 1.46 -32.61 -14.39
N ALA A 238 1.22 -31.51 -13.67
CA ALA A 238 -0.05 -30.78 -13.71
C ALA A 238 -0.20 -29.88 -14.95
N LEU A 239 0.91 -29.36 -15.49
CA LEU A 239 0.98 -28.59 -16.73
C LEU A 239 2.04 -29.21 -17.66
N SER A 240 1.93 -28.94 -18.96
CA SER A 240 3.03 -29.17 -19.91
C SER A 240 4.17 -28.18 -19.65
N PHE A 241 5.37 -28.48 -20.16
CA PHE A 241 6.53 -27.58 -20.13
C PHE A 241 6.20 -26.17 -20.68
N THR A 242 5.52 -26.13 -21.83
CA THR A 242 4.95 -24.90 -22.40
C THR A 242 4.01 -24.17 -21.42
N GLY A 243 3.13 -24.92 -20.74
CA GLY A 243 2.21 -24.36 -19.76
C GLY A 243 2.92 -23.76 -18.55
N THR A 244 3.99 -24.39 -18.06
CA THR A 244 4.81 -23.85 -16.96
C THR A 244 5.61 -22.62 -17.38
N ASN A 245 6.11 -22.58 -18.62
CA ASN A 245 6.86 -21.44 -19.17
C ASN A 245 5.95 -20.22 -19.37
N VAL A 246 4.78 -20.43 -19.97
CA VAL A 246 3.72 -19.40 -20.11
C VAL A 246 3.31 -18.88 -18.74
N LEU A 247 2.98 -19.76 -17.78
CA LEU A 247 2.56 -19.33 -16.45
C LEU A 247 3.65 -18.52 -15.71
N SER A 248 4.91 -18.96 -15.77
CA SER A 248 6.04 -18.28 -15.15
C SER A 248 6.29 -16.89 -15.75
N THR A 249 6.01 -16.72 -17.04
CA THR A 249 6.09 -15.43 -17.75
C THR A 249 4.88 -14.54 -17.46
N MET A 250 3.68 -15.10 -17.27
CA MET A 250 2.47 -14.30 -16.99
C MET A 250 2.38 -13.81 -15.54
N LEU A 251 2.81 -14.63 -14.58
CA LEU A 251 2.59 -14.40 -13.15
C LEU A 251 3.17 -13.05 -12.64
N PRO A 252 4.38 -12.60 -13.01
CA PRO A 252 4.91 -11.30 -12.62
C PRO A 252 4.01 -10.13 -13.04
N HIS A 253 3.41 -10.20 -14.23
CA HIS A 253 2.55 -9.12 -14.75
C HIS A 253 1.17 -9.13 -14.10
N LEU A 254 0.58 -10.31 -13.86
CA LEU A 254 -0.70 -10.45 -13.17
C LEU A 254 -0.64 -9.94 -11.72
N THR A 255 0.38 -10.36 -10.99
CA THR A 255 0.61 -9.97 -9.59
C THR A 255 0.90 -8.47 -9.44
N ALA A 256 1.56 -7.83 -10.40
CA ALA A 256 1.81 -6.38 -10.37
C ALA A 256 0.61 -5.54 -10.86
N THR A 257 -0.21 -6.07 -11.77
CA THR A 257 -1.48 -5.43 -12.18
C THR A 257 -2.43 -5.30 -11.00
N TYR A 258 -2.44 -6.28 -10.10
CA TYR A 258 -3.31 -6.32 -8.93
C TYR A 258 -3.25 -5.07 -8.03
N PRO A 259 -2.12 -4.67 -7.40
CA PRO A 259 -2.07 -3.49 -6.56
C PRO A 259 -2.29 -2.19 -7.35
N THR A 260 -1.92 -2.14 -8.63
CA THR A 260 -2.23 -1.01 -9.50
C THR A 260 -3.76 -0.83 -9.66
N LEU A 261 -4.53 -1.91 -9.82
CA LEU A 261 -6.00 -1.85 -9.80
C LEU A 261 -6.55 -1.37 -8.44
N ILE A 262 -5.96 -1.80 -7.32
CA ILE A 262 -6.32 -1.28 -5.98
C ILE A 262 -6.09 0.22 -5.89
N ILE A 263 -4.95 0.72 -6.39
CA ILE A 263 -4.61 2.14 -6.38
C ILE A 263 -5.58 2.95 -7.23
N ILE A 264 -5.90 2.48 -8.44
CA ILE A 264 -6.92 3.10 -9.32
C ILE A 264 -8.26 3.16 -8.59
N LEU A 265 -8.70 2.04 -8.01
CA LEU A 265 -9.98 1.93 -7.31
C LEU A 265 -10.09 2.95 -6.16
N VAL A 266 -9.09 2.98 -5.28
CA VAL A 266 -9.02 3.90 -4.13
C VAL A 266 -9.00 5.36 -4.58
N ALA A 267 -8.26 5.67 -5.66
CA ALA A 267 -8.22 7.01 -6.21
C ALA A 267 -9.59 7.42 -6.80
N VAL A 268 -10.17 6.61 -7.70
CA VAL A 268 -11.47 6.90 -8.34
C VAL A 268 -12.57 7.11 -7.30
N GLN A 269 -12.68 6.22 -6.30
CA GLN A 269 -13.72 6.32 -5.27
C GLN A 269 -13.59 7.56 -4.41
N LYS A 270 -12.36 8.01 -4.10
CA LYS A 270 -12.16 9.26 -3.37
C LYS A 270 -12.59 10.47 -4.20
N SER A 271 -12.38 10.44 -5.52
CA SER A 271 -12.86 11.49 -6.44
C SER A 271 -14.39 11.61 -6.48
N TYR A 272 -15.14 10.53 -6.25
CA TYR A 272 -16.59 10.57 -6.08
C TYR A 272 -17.04 10.95 -4.66
N SER A 273 -16.19 10.72 -3.65
CA SER A 273 -16.50 10.93 -2.23
C SER A 273 -16.18 12.35 -1.73
N GLU A 274 -15.49 13.17 -2.52
CA GLU A 274 -15.39 14.62 -2.36
C GLU A 274 -16.41 15.31 -3.31
N PRO A 275 -17.72 15.35 -2.97
CA PRO A 275 -18.63 16.24 -3.69
C PRO A 275 -18.20 17.68 -3.51
N SER A 276 -18.38 18.48 -4.56
CA SER A 276 -17.91 19.85 -4.73
C SER A 276 -18.61 20.89 -3.84
N PHE A 277 -18.54 20.70 -2.51
CA PHE A 277 -19.13 21.59 -1.51
C PHE A 277 -18.56 23.02 -1.58
N GLY A 278 -17.29 23.16 -2.01
CA GLY A 278 -16.68 24.48 -2.25
C GLY A 278 -17.25 25.24 -3.45
N SER A 279 -17.84 24.56 -4.45
CA SER A 279 -18.39 25.22 -5.65
C SER A 279 -19.78 25.78 -5.42
N ILE A 280 -20.66 25.01 -4.75
CA ILE A 280 -22.04 25.41 -4.46
C ILE A 280 -22.07 26.54 -3.40
N VAL A 281 -21.17 26.50 -2.41
CA VAL A 281 -21.08 27.55 -1.37
C VAL A 281 -20.48 28.84 -1.93
N GLY A 282 -19.53 28.77 -2.87
CA GLY A 282 -18.99 29.95 -3.55
C GLY A 282 -20.07 30.72 -4.31
N SER A 283 -20.85 30.04 -5.16
CA SER A 283 -21.92 30.67 -5.94
C SER A 283 -23.09 31.18 -5.08
N ALA A 284 -23.31 30.62 -3.89
CA ALA A 284 -24.35 31.09 -2.97
C ALA A 284 -23.92 32.34 -2.16
N LEU A 285 -22.62 32.50 -1.89
CA LEU A 285 -22.06 33.69 -1.21
C LEU A 285 -21.83 34.88 -2.15
N GLU A 286 -21.69 34.64 -3.46
CA GLU A 286 -21.52 35.71 -4.45
C GLU A 286 -22.82 36.49 -4.76
N PHE A 287 -23.98 35.98 -4.34
CA PHE A 287 -25.29 36.61 -4.61
C PHE A 287 -25.79 37.56 -3.51
N SER A 288 -25.00 37.84 -2.45
CA SER A 288 -25.46 38.61 -1.27
C SER A 288 -24.74 39.95 -1.02
N SER A 289 -24.04 40.52 -2.00
CA SER A 289 -23.22 41.73 -1.82
C SER A 289 -23.57 42.91 -2.76
N THR A 290 -24.84 43.33 -2.77
CA THR A 290 -25.23 44.69 -3.19
C THR A 290 -25.57 45.57 -1.98
N PRO A 291 -24.78 46.63 -1.69
CA PRO A 291 -25.07 47.55 -0.59
C PRO A 291 -26.12 48.61 -0.99
N PRO A 292 -26.93 49.13 -0.04
CA PRO A 292 -27.87 50.20 -0.32
C PRO A 292 -27.15 51.55 -0.47
N GLU A 293 -27.29 52.15 -1.66
CA GLU A 293 -26.73 53.47 -1.98
C GLU A 293 -27.51 54.60 -1.29
N LYS A 294 -26.81 55.47 -0.55
CA LYS A 294 -27.38 56.69 0.05
C LYS A 294 -27.33 57.83 -0.96
N SER A 295 -28.46 58.48 -1.25
CA SER A 295 -28.49 59.69 -2.08
C SER A 295 -28.94 60.95 -1.33
N SER A 296 -28.20 62.04 -1.60
CA SER A 296 -28.55 63.46 -1.47
C SER A 296 -28.96 64.05 -0.11
N THR A 297 -27.99 64.71 0.52
CA THR A 297 -28.18 65.91 1.35
C THR A 297 -28.71 67.08 0.52
N ILE A 298 -29.71 67.83 1.01
CA ILE A 298 -29.97 69.23 0.64
C ILE A 298 -30.14 70.04 1.92
N GLN A 299 -29.62 71.28 1.96
CA GLN A 299 -29.45 72.06 3.19
C GLN A 299 -30.19 73.42 3.14
N GLY A 300 -31.03 73.67 4.14
CA GLY A 300 -31.54 75.00 4.54
C GLY A 300 -32.92 75.43 4.00
N PRO A 301 -33.55 76.49 4.57
CA PRO A 301 -33.20 77.22 5.80
C PRO A 301 -34.29 77.16 6.91
N SER A 302 -33.97 77.77 8.05
CA SER A 302 -34.78 77.88 9.28
C SER A 302 -36.17 78.51 9.12
N PHE A 303 -37.16 77.98 9.85
CA PHE A 303 -38.28 78.77 10.37
C PHE A 303 -38.67 78.32 11.80
N ARG A 304 -39.11 79.27 12.63
CA ARG A 304 -39.31 79.18 14.09
C ARG A 304 -40.82 79.17 14.41
N VAL A 305 -41.26 78.40 15.42
CA VAL A 305 -42.37 78.73 16.38
C VAL A 305 -42.45 77.65 17.50
N PRO A 306 -42.97 77.94 18.72
CA PRO A 306 -42.51 77.27 19.97
C PRO A 306 -43.63 76.61 20.82
N ARG A 307 -43.29 76.31 22.10
CA ARG A 307 -44.12 75.83 23.25
C ARG A 307 -44.45 74.32 23.26
N SER A 308 -44.62 73.65 24.42
CA SER A 308 -44.67 74.09 25.83
C SER A 308 -44.44 72.92 26.80
N GLU A 309 -43.92 73.20 28.02
CA GLU A 309 -44.24 72.54 29.32
C GLU A 309 -44.01 71.01 29.48
N SER A 310 -43.72 70.43 30.64
CA SER A 310 -43.46 70.94 32.01
C SER A 310 -42.67 69.90 32.85
N GLU A 311 -42.13 70.38 33.97
CA GLU A 311 -41.60 69.71 35.17
C GLU A 311 -41.97 68.23 35.45
N LEU A 312 -41.03 67.46 36.03
CA LEU A 312 -41.02 67.17 37.48
C LEU A 312 -39.68 66.61 38.01
N GLU A 313 -39.50 66.64 39.33
CA GLU A 313 -38.27 66.38 40.09
C GLU A 313 -38.10 64.95 40.65
N SER A 314 -36.92 64.71 41.25
CA SER A 314 -36.55 63.73 42.30
C SER A 314 -36.55 62.22 41.93
N GLN A 315 -35.70 61.34 42.49
CA GLN A 315 -34.98 61.29 43.78
C GLN A 315 -33.80 60.28 43.68
N ASP A 316 -32.86 60.31 44.63
CA ASP A 316 -31.75 59.34 44.87
C ASP A 316 -32.24 57.86 45.02
N ASP A 317 -31.44 56.80 44.79
CA ASP A 317 -30.33 56.41 45.67
C ASP A 317 -29.31 55.39 45.08
N SER A 318 -28.05 55.85 45.04
CA SER A 318 -26.78 55.25 45.50
C SER A 318 -26.43 53.71 45.49
N ILE A 319 -25.15 53.45 45.09
CA ILE A 319 -24.15 52.49 45.67
C ILE A 319 -24.36 50.96 45.47
N SER A 320 -23.37 50.07 45.25
CA SER A 320 -21.97 50.02 44.71
C SER A 320 -21.64 48.49 44.52
N ALA A 321 -20.48 47.96 44.12
CA ALA A 321 -19.12 48.44 43.82
C ALA A 321 -18.50 47.55 42.69
N GLU A 322 -17.81 48.12 41.71
CA GLU A 322 -16.33 48.16 41.54
C GLU A 322 -15.65 46.97 40.81
N LEU A 323 -14.89 47.38 39.79
CA LEU A 323 -13.94 46.62 38.96
C LEU A 323 -12.52 46.74 39.60
N PRO A 324 -11.40 46.68 38.84
CA PRO A 324 -10.71 45.46 38.44
C PRO A 324 -9.21 45.50 38.88
N VAL A 325 -8.34 44.68 38.26
CA VAL A 325 -7.08 45.09 37.58
C VAL A 325 -6.11 43.89 37.47
N GLN A 326 -5.40 43.84 36.34
CA GLN A 326 -4.35 42.88 36.00
C GLN A 326 -3.08 43.07 36.87
N PHE A 327 -2.17 42.09 36.89
CA PHE A 327 -0.79 42.37 36.45
C PHE A 327 -0.04 41.10 36.08
N SER A 328 0.87 41.22 35.12
CA SER A 328 1.74 40.17 34.62
C SER A 328 3.21 40.48 34.94
N SER A 329 3.99 39.48 35.36
CA SER A 329 5.43 39.41 35.01
C SER A 329 6.10 38.11 35.46
N THR A 330 6.87 37.55 34.53
CA THR A 330 7.99 36.60 34.71
C THR A 330 8.97 36.95 35.84
N THR A 331 9.72 35.95 36.35
CA THR A 331 11.21 35.85 36.24
C THR A 331 11.74 34.48 36.73
N SER A 332 12.86 34.06 36.15
CA SER A 332 13.65 32.84 36.41
C SER A 332 14.42 32.84 37.74
N CYS A 333 14.78 31.68 38.34
CA CYS A 333 16.18 31.17 38.35
C CYS A 333 16.44 29.96 39.27
N SER A 334 17.42 29.14 38.86
CA SER A 334 18.41 28.35 39.66
C SER A 334 18.00 27.21 40.62
N GLN A 335 18.66 26.06 40.41
CA GLN A 335 18.87 24.96 41.37
C GLN A 335 19.85 25.35 42.50
N PRO A 336 20.05 24.48 43.50
CA PRO A 336 21.39 23.87 43.62
C PRO A 336 21.37 22.33 43.83
N ALA A 337 22.56 21.72 43.91
CA ALA A 337 22.80 20.28 43.95
C ALA A 337 23.65 19.85 45.18
N GLY A 338 23.80 18.53 45.38
CA GLY A 338 24.65 17.88 46.39
C GLY A 338 23.84 17.31 47.59
N ASP A 339 24.17 16.15 48.18
CA ASP A 339 25.23 15.19 47.86
C ASP A 339 25.01 13.84 48.59
N ALA A 340 25.51 12.72 48.01
CA ALA A 340 26.13 11.55 48.71
C ALA A 340 25.28 10.69 49.73
N ILE A 341 25.53 9.39 50.05
CA ILE A 341 26.44 8.31 49.58
C ILE A 341 26.08 6.93 50.26
N LEU A 342 26.39 5.77 49.62
CA LEU A 342 26.54 4.36 50.16
C LEU A 342 25.34 3.68 50.94
N SER A 343 25.05 2.38 50.89
CA SER A 343 25.86 1.15 50.74
C SER A 343 25.03 -0.16 50.60
N GLY A 344 25.52 -1.18 49.89
CA GLY A 344 25.23 -2.64 50.05
C GLY A 344 23.82 -3.19 49.71
N GLY A 345 23.63 -4.44 49.25
CA GLY A 345 24.54 -5.52 48.85
C GLY A 345 23.87 -6.92 48.94
N GLY A 346 24.28 -7.91 48.13
CA GLY A 346 23.91 -9.35 48.28
C GLY A 346 22.75 -9.84 47.38
N ILE A 347 22.98 -10.43 46.20
CA ILE A 347 23.35 -11.85 45.92
C ILE A 347 22.17 -12.84 46.00
N SER A 348 21.79 -13.45 44.85
CA SER A 348 21.83 -14.92 44.66
C SER A 348 21.48 -15.33 43.21
N GLN A 349 22.45 -15.85 42.48
CA GLN A 349 22.24 -16.83 41.39
C GLN A 349 23.12 -18.03 41.70
N SER A 350 22.57 -19.24 41.56
CA SER A 350 23.28 -20.50 41.80
C SER A 350 23.03 -21.47 40.66
N SER A 351 24.12 -22.00 40.12
CA SER A 351 24.17 -22.86 38.93
C SER A 351 23.70 -24.29 39.20
N ARG A 352 23.47 -25.07 38.13
CA ARG A 352 23.96 -26.47 38.06
C ARG A 352 24.14 -26.99 36.64
N HIS A 353 25.22 -27.76 36.47
CA HIS A 353 25.62 -28.48 35.27
C HIS A 353 24.75 -29.72 34.98
N SER A 354 24.81 -30.24 33.75
CA SER A 354 25.38 -31.59 33.53
C SER A 354 25.89 -31.79 32.09
N LEU A 355 26.73 -32.80 31.87
CA LEU A 355 27.44 -33.09 30.61
C LEU A 355 27.51 -34.62 30.37
N ALA A 356 27.46 -35.05 29.10
CA ALA A 356 27.83 -36.39 28.58
C ALA A 356 26.94 -37.60 29.01
N PRO A 357 27.09 -38.83 28.42
CA PRO A 357 28.02 -39.26 27.34
C PRO A 357 27.39 -40.08 26.17
N HIS A 358 28.26 -40.55 25.26
CA HIS A 358 28.03 -41.57 24.22
C HIS A 358 27.57 -42.94 24.75
N THR A 359 26.78 -43.68 23.95
CA THR A 359 27.01 -45.12 23.64
C THR A 359 26.32 -45.55 22.34
N SER A 360 26.82 -46.64 21.75
CA SER A 360 26.48 -47.27 20.46
C SER A 360 25.20 -48.13 20.46
N VAL A 361 24.56 -48.29 19.29
CA VAL A 361 24.48 -49.54 18.49
C VAL A 361 24.38 -49.14 17.01
#